data_AF-A0A4U2Y289-F1
#
_entry.id   AF-A0A4U2Y289-F1
#
_cell.length_a   1.000
_cell.length_b   1.000
_cell.length_c   1.000
_cell.angle_alpha   90.00
_cell.angle_beta   90.00
_cell.angle_gamma   90.00
#
_symmetry.space_group_name_H-M   'P 1'
#
loop_
_entity.id
_entity.type
_entity.pdbx_description
1 polymer ?
#
loop_
_entity_poly.entity_id
_entity_poly.type
_entity_poly.pdbx_seq_one_letter_code
_entity_poly.pdbx_strand_id
1 'polypeptide(L)'
;MNLISVRDVLSHPEKNPETWFYLPPNLKEWSLNTEGIFSLDSFDFPPDSDDFLPEQVKQNGWIETLDGASIEDVIDNVNNQLENPSLDQLLQAFIYYFENDAFIVF
;
A
#
# COMPACT_ATOMS: atom_id res chain seq x y z
N MET A 1 -15.30 -1.36 4.03
CA MET A 1 -13.82 -1.34 4.00
C MET A 1 -13.34 -1.39 5.45
N ASN A 2 -12.24 -2.09 5.74
CA ASN A 2 -11.70 -2.23 7.09
C ASN A 2 -10.25 -1.72 7.11
N LEU A 3 -9.85 -1.15 8.24
CA LEU A 3 -8.46 -0.79 8.47
C LEU A 3 -7.59 -2.06 8.53
N ILE A 4 -6.38 -1.97 7.98
CA ILE A 4 -5.37 -3.02 7.99
C ILE A 4 -4.01 -2.39 8.27
N SER A 5 -3.17 -3.08 9.05
CA SER A 5 -1.83 -2.56 9.35
C SER A 5 -0.91 -2.72 8.14
N VAL A 6 0.02 -1.79 7.96
CA VAL A 6 1.09 -1.92 6.95
C VAL A 6 1.86 -3.23 7.13
N ARG A 7 2.07 -3.69 8.38
CA ARG A 7 2.63 -5.01 8.66
C ARG A 7 1.85 -6.11 7.93
N ASP A 8 0.54 -6.16 8.08
CA ASP A 8 -0.28 -7.23 7.50
C ASP A 8 -0.26 -7.17 5.98
N VAL A 9 -0.33 -5.96 5.41
CA VAL A 9 -0.25 -5.70 3.96
C VAL A 9 1.05 -6.24 3.35
N LEU A 10 2.19 -5.98 4.01
CA LEU A 10 3.50 -6.39 3.50
C LEU A 10 3.84 -7.85 3.85
N SER A 11 3.25 -8.43 4.90
CA SER A 11 3.51 -9.82 5.32
C SER A 11 2.74 -10.84 4.49
N HIS A 12 1.62 -10.43 3.89
CA HIS A 12 0.72 -11.30 3.12
C HIS A 12 0.24 -10.58 1.86
N PRO A 13 1.16 -10.19 0.95
CA PRO A 13 0.80 -9.42 -0.24
C PRO A 13 -0.31 -10.11 -1.06
N GLU A 14 -0.32 -11.45 -1.10
CA GLU A 14 -1.27 -12.28 -1.84
C GLU A 14 -2.73 -12.19 -1.33
N LYS A 15 -2.93 -11.60 -0.15
CA LYS A 15 -4.27 -11.40 0.45
C LYS A 15 -4.79 -9.99 0.24
N ASN A 16 -3.97 -9.09 -0.28
CA ASN A 16 -4.38 -7.71 -0.50
C ASN A 16 -5.41 -7.66 -1.64
N PRO A 17 -6.40 -6.77 -1.55
CA PRO A 17 -7.20 -6.42 -2.71
C PRO A 17 -6.33 -5.83 -3.82
N GLU A 18 -6.67 -6.12 -5.08
CA GLU A 18 -6.04 -5.52 -6.28
C GLU A 18 -6.43 -4.03 -6.50
N THR A 19 -6.85 -3.35 -5.44
CA THR A 19 -7.26 -1.95 -5.46
C THR A 19 -6.22 -1.08 -4.77
N TRP A 20 -6.43 0.23 -4.79
CA TRP A 20 -5.50 1.19 -4.22
C TRP A 20 -5.48 1.13 -2.69
N PHE A 21 -4.27 1.07 -2.13
CA PHE A 21 -4.03 1.21 -0.71
C PHE A 21 -3.83 2.68 -0.33
N TYR A 22 -4.52 3.12 0.72
CA TYR A 22 -4.45 4.50 1.21
C TYR A 22 -3.85 4.54 2.61
N LEU A 23 -2.99 5.55 2.83
CA LEU A 23 -2.32 5.79 4.11
C LEU A 23 -2.48 7.25 4.57
N PRO A 24 -2.28 7.55 5.87
CA PRO A 24 -2.23 8.92 6.37
C PRO A 24 -1.20 9.77 5.61
N PRO A 25 -1.44 11.08 5.41
CA PRO A 25 -0.61 11.91 4.53
C PRO A 25 0.82 12.17 5.02
N ASN A 26 1.15 11.83 6.27
CA ASN A 26 2.47 12.08 6.83
C ASN A 26 3.41 10.89 6.63
N LEU A 27 4.08 10.86 5.47
CA LEU A 27 5.01 9.80 5.07
C LEU A 27 6.07 9.47 6.13
N LYS A 28 6.59 10.48 6.84
CA LYS A 28 7.66 10.34 7.84
C LYS A 28 7.21 9.58 9.09
N GLU A 29 5.90 9.43 9.28
CA GLU A 29 5.30 8.70 10.40
C GLU A 29 4.84 7.30 10.01
N TRP A 30 5.04 6.89 8.75
CA TRP A 30 4.72 5.54 8.32
C TRP A 30 5.62 4.52 8.99
N SER A 31 4.97 3.51 9.55
CA SER A 31 5.58 2.40 10.26
C SER A 31 4.77 1.14 10.00
N LEU A 32 5.31 -0.01 10.38
CA LEU A 32 4.60 -1.29 10.30
C LEU A 32 3.27 -1.31 11.09
N ASN A 33 3.10 -0.41 12.08
CA ASN A 33 1.86 -0.31 12.86
C ASN A 33 0.91 0.77 12.33
N THR A 34 1.29 1.51 11.28
CA THR A 34 0.40 2.46 10.64
C THR A 34 -0.77 1.71 10.02
N GLU A 35 -1.98 2.18 10.28
CA GLU A 35 -3.18 1.63 9.66
C GLU A 35 -3.41 2.31 8.31
N GLY A 36 -3.73 1.48 7.32
CA GLY A 36 -4.20 1.89 6.00
C GLY A 36 -5.51 1.23 5.66
N ILE A 37 -6.01 1.52 4.47
CA ILE A 37 -7.28 0.99 3.97
C ILE A 37 -7.25 0.88 2.46
N PHE A 38 -7.78 -0.22 1.92
CA PHE A 38 -7.97 -0.38 0.49
C PHE A 38 -9.29 0.26 0.05
N SER A 39 -9.31 0.89 -1.12
CA SER A 39 -10.56 1.31 -1.76
C SER A 39 -11.37 0.12 -2.25
N LEU A 40 -12.61 0.39 -2.64
CA LEU A 40 -13.35 -0.50 -3.53
C LEU A 40 -12.80 -0.37 -4.96
N ASP A 41 -13.20 -1.30 -5.83
CA ASP A 41 -12.84 -1.23 -7.25
C ASP A 41 -13.64 -0.11 -7.92
N SER A 42 -12.94 0.89 -8.45
CA SER A 42 -13.55 2.02 -9.16
C SER A 42 -14.40 1.59 -10.37
N PHE A 43 -14.11 0.43 -10.97
CA PHE A 43 -14.86 -0.10 -12.11
C PHE A 43 -16.32 -0.41 -11.78
N ASP A 44 -16.62 -0.70 -10.51
CA ASP A 44 -17.98 -0.96 -10.04
C ASP A 44 -18.84 0.31 -9.88
N PHE A 45 -18.26 1.49 -10.13
CA PHE A 45 -18.89 2.80 -9.91
C PHE A 45 -18.93 3.64 -11.20
N PRO A 46 -19.82 4.66 -11.27
CA PRO A 46 -19.83 5.60 -12.39
C PRO A 46 -18.48 6.32 -12.56
N PRO A 47 -18.06 6.68 -13.79
CA PRO A 47 -16.74 7.28 -14.05
C PRO A 47 -16.40 8.55 -13.26
N ASP A 48 -17.40 9.30 -12.81
CA ASP A 48 -17.25 10.54 -12.06
C ASP A 48 -17.63 10.40 -10.57
N SER A 49 -17.85 9.16 -10.09
CA SER A 49 -18.17 8.88 -8.68
C SER A 49 -16.90 8.76 -7.87
N ASP A 50 -16.96 9.19 -6.61
CA ASP A 50 -15.92 9.02 -5.60
C ASP A 50 -16.39 8.05 -4.48
N ASP A 51 -17.48 7.31 -4.70
CA ASP A 51 -18.10 6.42 -3.70
C ASP A 51 -17.25 5.17 -3.41
N PHE A 52 -16.32 4.84 -4.29
CA PHE A 52 -15.35 3.77 -4.08
C PHE A 52 -14.25 4.16 -3.08
N LEU A 53 -14.06 5.46 -2.84
CA LEU A 53 -13.01 5.97 -1.96
C LEU A 53 -13.36 5.73 -0.48
N PRO A 54 -12.38 5.32 0.33
CA PRO A 54 -12.50 5.30 1.78
C PRO A 54 -12.88 6.66 2.36
N GLU A 55 -13.68 6.66 3.44
CA GLU A 55 -14.07 7.90 4.13
C GLU A 55 -12.85 8.70 4.61
N GLN A 56 -11.76 8.02 4.97
CA GLN A 56 -10.49 8.60 5.41
C GLN A 56 -9.86 9.50 4.34
N VAL A 57 -10.07 9.21 3.05
CA VAL A 57 -9.62 10.08 1.96
C VAL A 57 -10.40 11.39 2.01
N LYS A 58 -11.73 11.31 2.12
CA LYS A 58 -12.63 12.47 2.14
C LYS A 58 -12.48 13.33 3.42
N GLN A 59 -12.25 12.68 4.57
CA GLN A 59 -12.29 13.34 5.88
C GLN A 59 -10.92 13.68 6.46
N ASN A 60 -9.91 12.85 6.20
CA ASN A 60 -8.59 12.95 6.83
C ASN A 60 -7.46 13.22 5.83
N GLY A 61 -7.78 13.35 4.54
CA GLY A 61 -6.79 13.60 3.49
C GLY A 61 -5.78 12.47 3.33
N TRP A 62 -6.22 11.22 3.55
CA TRP A 62 -5.38 10.06 3.27
C TRP A 62 -5.03 10.02 1.78
N ILE A 63 -3.81 9.61 1.49
CA ILE A 63 -3.24 9.64 0.14
C ILE A 63 -3.24 8.24 -0.45
N GLU A 64 -3.49 8.19 -1.75
CA GLU A 64 -3.29 7.00 -2.58
C GLU A 64 -1.81 6.64 -2.59
N THR A 65 -1.51 5.35 -2.48
CA THR A 65 -0.13 4.84 -2.46
C THR A 65 0.12 3.92 -3.65
N LEU A 66 0.12 2.62 -3.42
CA LEU A 66 0.26 1.57 -4.42
C LEU A 66 -1.00 0.72 -4.41
N ASP A 67 -1.34 0.13 -5.55
CA ASP A 67 -2.35 -0.92 -5.63
C ASP A 67 -1.80 -2.27 -5.19
N GLY A 68 -2.70 -3.23 -4.92
CA GLY A 68 -2.34 -4.58 -4.47
C GLY A 68 -1.27 -5.24 -5.34
N ALA A 69 -1.45 -5.20 -6.67
CA ALA A 69 -0.51 -5.76 -7.63
C ALA A 69 0.88 -5.12 -7.53
N SER A 70 0.99 -3.79 -7.49
CA SER A 70 2.28 -3.12 -7.34
C SER A 70 2.94 -3.43 -5.99
N ILE A 71 2.16 -3.59 -4.92
CA ILE A 71 2.68 -4.02 -3.62
C ILE A 71 3.28 -5.43 -3.75
N GLU A 72 2.58 -6.38 -4.37
CA GLU A 72 3.08 -7.74 -4.60
C GLU A 72 4.39 -7.72 -5.40
N ASP A 73 4.45 -6.98 -6.50
CA ASP A 73 5.66 -6.83 -7.32
C ASP A 73 6.84 -6.25 -6.51
N VAL A 74 6.60 -5.27 -5.66
CA VAL A 74 7.62 -4.70 -4.76
C VAL A 74 8.16 -5.74 -3.80
N ILE A 75 7.28 -6.51 -3.15
CA ILE A 75 7.66 -7.55 -2.20
C ILE A 75 8.44 -8.67 -2.90
N ASP A 76 7.98 -9.12 -4.06
CA ASP A 76 8.64 -10.14 -4.86
C ASP A 76 10.03 -9.70 -5.31
N ASN A 77 10.19 -8.44 -5.71
CA ASN A 77 11.49 -7.89 -6.02
C ASN A 77 12.45 -7.96 -4.82
N VAL A 78 11.99 -7.68 -3.60
CA VAL A 78 12.86 -7.81 -2.40
C VAL A 78 13.20 -9.27 -2.12
N ASN A 79 12.22 -10.18 -2.20
CA ASN A 79 12.42 -11.62 -2.00
C ASN A 79 13.40 -12.22 -3.01
N ASN A 80 13.49 -11.66 -4.22
CA ASN A 80 14.47 -12.08 -5.22
C ASN A 80 15.90 -11.59 -4.93
N GLN A 81 16.05 -10.51 -4.17
CA GLN A 81 17.36 -9.94 -3.79
C GLN A 81 17.88 -10.51 -2.47
N LEU A 82 16.99 -10.87 -1.54
CA LEU A 82 17.31 -11.26 -0.17
C LEU A 82 16.67 -12.60 0.19
N GLU A 83 17.44 -13.52 0.79
CA GLU A 83 16.94 -14.86 1.15
C GLU A 83 15.83 -14.83 2.22
N ASN A 84 15.91 -13.90 3.18
CA ASN A 84 14.94 -13.74 4.27
C ASN A 84 14.82 -12.25 4.66
N PRO A 85 14.12 -11.42 3.86
CA PRO A 85 14.00 -10.00 4.15
C PRO A 85 13.20 -9.74 5.44
N SER A 86 13.58 -8.71 6.19
CA SER A 86 12.79 -8.25 7.33
C SER A 86 11.61 -7.41 6.88
N LEU A 87 10.56 -7.32 7.71
CA LEU A 87 9.43 -6.42 7.44
C LEU A 87 9.86 -4.96 7.30
N ASP A 88 10.90 -4.52 8.01
CA ASP A 88 11.46 -3.18 7.86
C ASP A 88 12.09 -2.97 6.48
N GLN A 89 12.71 -4.00 5.89
CA GLN A 89 13.22 -3.94 4.52
C GLN A 89 12.09 -3.91 3.49
N LEU A 90 11.01 -4.65 3.72
CA LEU A 90 9.81 -4.59 2.88
C LEU A 90 9.15 -3.21 2.95
N LEU A 91 9.06 -2.62 4.15
CA LEU A 91 8.56 -1.25 4.33
C LEU A 91 9.46 -0.23 3.63
N GLN A 92 10.78 -0.39 3.74
CA GLN A 92 11.73 0.47 3.04
C GLN A 92 11.55 0.39 1.52
N ALA A 93 11.36 -0.80 0.96
CA ALA A 93 11.12 -0.99 -0.46
C ALA A 93 9.79 -0.39 -0.91
N PHE A 94 8.71 -0.58 -0.14
CA PHE A 94 7.41 0.03 -0.38
C PHE A 94 7.51 1.57 -0.43
N ILE A 95 8.13 2.19 0.58
CA ILE A 95 8.32 3.65 0.63
C ILE A 95 9.18 4.11 -0.55
N TYR A 96 10.28 3.40 -0.84
CA TYR A 96 11.17 3.76 -1.94
C TYR A 96 10.43 3.71 -3.29
N TYR A 97 9.64 2.66 -3.54
CA TYR A 97 8.87 2.55 -4.78
C TYR A 97 7.83 3.66 -4.89
N PHE A 98 7.08 3.94 -3.83
CA PHE A 98 6.13 5.05 -3.80
C PHE A 98 6.79 6.42 -4.09
N GLU A 99 7.98 6.67 -3.53
CA GLU A 99 8.69 7.94 -3.73
C GLU A 99 9.40 8.06 -5.09
N ASN A 100 9.81 6.95 -5.69
CA ASN A 100 10.73 6.95 -6.84
C ASN A 100 10.18 6.27 -8.10
N ASP A 101 9.02 5.62 -8.02
CA ASP A 101 8.44 4.77 -9.08
C ASP A 101 9.48 3.76 -9.63
N ALA A 102 10.21 3.13 -8.70
CA ALA A 102 11.32 2.25 -9.01
C ALA A 102 11.58 1.24 -7.89
N PHE A 103 12.06 0.05 -8.25
CA PHE A 103 12.53 -0.94 -7.29
C PHE A 103 13.84 -0.51 -6.62
N ILE A 104 13.90 -0.61 -5.29
CA ILE A 104 15.15 -0.45 -4.54
C ILE A 104 16.09 -1.63 -4.81
N VAL A 105 17.40 -1.37 -4.73
CA VAL A 105 18.46 -2.39 -4.77
C VAL A 105 19.10 -2.48 -3.39
N PHE A 106 19.14 -3.69 -2.83
CA PHE A 106 19.71 -4.00 -1.51
C PHE A 106 21.15 -4.51 -1.57
#